data_AF-A0A366WBF5-F1
#
_entry.id   AF-A0A366WBF5-F1
#
_cell.length_a   1.000
_cell.length_b   1.000
_cell.length_c   1.000
_cell.angle_alpha   90.00
_cell.angle_beta   90.00
_cell.angle_gamma   90.00
#
_symmetry.space_group_name_H-M   'P 1'
#
loop_
_entity.id
_entity.type
_entity.pdbx_description
1 polymer ?
#
loop_
_entity_poly.entity_id
_entity_poly.type
_entity_poly.pdbx_seq_one_letter_code
_entity_poly.pdbx_strand_id
1 'polypeptide(L)'
;MEIGPSITDLLSFAAILVASLSALYARWAWSEAHKANELTLHQHKKEIYDSFFSLKGHMTQNWDRADISEVAKFYYPAKNAVFYFEKKIAAEIYSYFQVCFNIADRNRANRGNSERLDLMDNAKEADKLALALEKKLIILITVA
;
A
#
# COMPACT_ATOMS: atom_id res chain seq x y z
N MET A 1 28.08 -26.70 -60.62
CA MET A 1 28.67 -26.20 -59.36
C MET A 1 27.50 -25.77 -58.50
N GLU A 2 26.90 -26.71 -57.78
CA GLU A 2 25.82 -26.42 -56.84
C GLU A 2 26.40 -26.58 -55.44
N ILE A 3 26.58 -25.46 -54.76
CA ILE A 3 26.92 -25.46 -53.33
C ILE A 3 25.61 -25.07 -52.63
N GLY A 4 24.75 -26.07 -52.41
CA GLY A 4 23.61 -25.91 -51.50
C GLY A 4 24.12 -25.80 -50.06
N PRO A 5 23.45 -25.04 -49.17
CA PRO A 5 23.87 -24.91 -47.79
C PRO A 5 23.90 -26.28 -47.10
N SER A 6 24.90 -26.52 -46.26
CA SER A 6 24.98 -27.76 -45.50
C SER A 6 23.84 -27.82 -44.47
N ILE A 7 23.43 -29.01 -44.05
CA ILE A 7 22.39 -29.18 -43.01
C ILE A 7 22.77 -28.40 -41.74
N THR A 8 24.06 -28.32 -41.42
CA THR A 8 24.61 -27.54 -40.31
C THR A 8 24.37 -26.03 -40.46
N ASP A 9 24.44 -25.49 -41.68
CA ASP A 9 24.17 -24.08 -41.95
C ASP A 9 22.69 -23.76 -41.77
N LEU A 10 21.80 -24.66 -42.23
CA LEU A 10 20.36 -24.52 -42.04
C LEU A 10 19.96 -24.56 -40.55
N LEU A 11 20.54 -25.48 -39.79
CA LEU A 11 20.34 -25.57 -38.34
C LEU A 11 20.87 -24.34 -37.61
N SER A 12 22.02 -23.81 -38.03
CA SER A 12 22.60 -22.60 -37.45
C SER A 12 21.72 -21.37 -37.69
N PHE A 13 21.20 -21.21 -38.92
CA PHE A 13 20.26 -20.14 -39.25
C PHE A 13 18.96 -20.25 -38.45
N ALA A 14 18.39 -21.47 -38.35
CA ALA A 14 17.21 -21.72 -37.53
C ALA A 14 17.46 -21.40 -36.04
N ALA A 15 18.62 -21.79 -35.50
CA ALA A 15 19.00 -21.48 -34.13
C ALA A 15 19.12 -19.96 -33.90
N ILE A 16 19.72 -19.22 -34.84
CA ILE A 16 19.81 -17.75 -34.78
C ILE A 16 18.42 -17.12 -34.79
N LEU A 17 17.51 -17.59 -35.64
CA LEU A 17 16.12 -17.11 -35.67
C LEU A 17 15.39 -17.38 -34.35
N VAL A 18 15.47 -18.61 -33.83
CA VAL A 18 14.84 -18.97 -32.54
C VAL A 18 15.41 -18.14 -31.40
N ALA A 19 16.72 -17.96 -31.34
CA ALA A 19 17.37 -17.11 -30.33
C ALA A 19 16.92 -15.66 -30.44
N SER A 20 16.83 -15.11 -31.66
CA SER A 20 16.43 -13.71 -31.89
C SER A 20 14.97 -13.48 -31.50
N LEU A 21 14.07 -14.39 -31.87
CA LEU A 21 12.66 -14.35 -31.46
C LEU A 21 12.53 -14.47 -29.94
N SER A 22 13.27 -15.40 -29.32
CA SER A 22 13.25 -15.60 -27.87
C SER A 22 13.71 -14.34 -27.12
N ALA A 23 14.78 -13.68 -27.59
CA ALA A 23 15.26 -12.42 -27.02
C ALA A 23 14.21 -11.29 -27.13
N LEU A 24 13.51 -11.21 -28.26
CA LEU A 24 12.47 -10.22 -28.50
C LEU A 24 11.25 -10.45 -27.59
N TYR A 25 10.78 -11.69 -27.47
CA TYR A 25 9.70 -12.03 -26.54
C TYR A 25 10.09 -11.84 -25.08
N ALA A 26 11.33 -12.17 -24.70
CA ALA A 26 11.83 -11.93 -23.34
C ALA A 26 11.82 -10.43 -22.99
N ARG A 27 12.19 -9.57 -23.95
CA ARG A 27 12.13 -8.11 -23.75
C ARG A 27 10.69 -7.60 -23.58
N TRP A 28 9.74 -8.13 -24.34
CA TRP A 28 8.33 -7.79 -24.19
C TRP A 28 7.75 -8.30 -22.86
N ALA A 29 8.05 -9.55 -22.50
CA ALA A 29 7.62 -10.13 -21.24
C ALA A 29 8.17 -9.34 -20.04
N TRP A 30 9.43 -8.90 -20.10
CA TRP A 30 10.02 -8.04 -19.07
C TRP A 30 9.30 -6.70 -18.95
N SER A 31 9.03 -6.03 -20.07
CA SER A 31 8.30 -4.76 -20.09
C SER A 31 6.91 -4.90 -19.49
N GLU A 32 6.18 -5.95 -19.86
CA GLU A 32 4.83 -6.18 -19.37
C GLU A 32 4.81 -6.60 -17.89
N ALA A 33 5.76 -7.44 -17.47
CA ALA A 33 5.94 -7.78 -16.06
C ALA A 33 6.27 -6.55 -15.20
N HIS A 34 7.04 -5.59 -15.73
CA HIS A 34 7.35 -4.36 -15.02
C HIS A 34 6.08 -3.52 -14.80
N LYS A 35 5.27 -3.32 -15.85
CA LYS A 35 3.99 -2.61 -15.73
C LYS A 35 3.01 -3.31 -14.78
N ALA A 36 2.91 -4.64 -14.87
CA ALA A 36 2.06 -5.41 -13.98
C ALA A 36 2.49 -5.28 -12.52
N ASN A 37 3.80 -5.25 -12.25
CA ASN A 37 4.33 -5.02 -10.91
C ASN A 37 4.02 -3.60 -10.41
N GLU A 38 4.16 -2.57 -11.25
CA GLU A 38 3.78 -1.19 -10.89
C GLU A 38 2.28 -1.08 -10.58
N LEU A 39 1.44 -1.71 -11.40
CA LEU A 39 -0.01 -1.75 -11.19
C LEU A 39 -0.37 -2.46 -9.88
N THR A 40 0.28 -3.59 -9.59
CA THR A 40 0.09 -4.35 -8.36
C THR A 40 0.53 -3.53 -7.13
N LEU A 41 1.68 -2.87 -7.21
CA LEU A 41 2.16 -1.98 -6.16
C LEU A 41 1.17 -0.83 -5.91
N HIS A 42 0.66 -0.22 -6.98
CA HIS A 42 -0.33 0.84 -6.89
C HIS A 42 -1.64 0.36 -6.23
N GLN A 43 -2.12 -0.81 -6.62
CA GLN A 43 -3.31 -1.43 -6.06
C GLN A 43 -3.17 -1.64 -4.54
N HIS A 44 -2.04 -2.15 -4.06
CA HIS A 44 -1.80 -2.31 -2.62
C HIS A 44 -1.72 -0.98 -1.87
N LYS A 45 -1.12 0.06 -2.47
CA LYS A 45 -1.14 1.41 -1.88
C LYS A 45 -2.57 1.94 -1.74
N LYS A 46 -3.41 1.73 -2.77
CA LYS A 46 -4.82 2.11 -2.75
C LYS A 46 -5.61 1.36 -1.68
N GLU A 47 -5.41 0.05 -1.52
CA GLU A 47 -6.07 -0.75 -0.47
C GLU A 47 -5.76 -0.23 0.94
N ILE A 48 -4.51 0.16 1.19
CA ILE A 48 -4.11 0.77 2.46
C ILE A 48 -4.76 2.14 2.64
N TYR A 49 -4.82 2.96 1.59
CA TYR A 49 -5.51 4.25 1.63
C TYR A 49 -7.01 4.10 1.92
N ASP A 50 -7.70 3.19 1.24
CA ASP A 50 -9.13 2.94 1.44
C ASP A 50 -9.41 2.49 2.89
N SER A 51 -8.52 1.66 3.43
CA SER A 51 -8.59 1.21 4.84
C SER A 51 -8.30 2.35 5.82
N PHE A 52 -7.33 3.23 5.52
CA PHE A 52 -7.05 4.43 6.30
C PHE A 52 -8.25 5.37 6.30
N PHE A 53 -8.85 5.60 5.13
CA PHE A 53 -10.00 6.49 4.98
C PHE A 53 -11.22 5.96 5.76
N SER A 54 -11.42 4.64 5.76
CA SER A 54 -12.44 3.98 6.57
C SER A 54 -12.22 4.21 8.07
N LEU A 55 -10.99 4.03 8.56
CA LEU A 55 -10.64 4.34 9.96
C LEU A 55 -10.86 5.83 10.28
N LYS A 56 -10.38 6.72 9.42
CA LYS A 56 -10.58 8.17 9.58
C LYS A 56 -12.06 8.53 9.67
N GLY A 57 -12.90 7.96 8.82
CA GLY A 57 -14.34 8.15 8.85
C GLY A 57 -14.94 7.73 10.20
N HIS A 58 -14.57 6.55 10.69
CA HIS A 58 -14.97 6.08 12.03
C HIS A 58 -14.52 7.03 13.15
N MET A 59 -13.26 7.48 13.12
CA MET A 59 -12.73 8.42 14.09
C MET A 59 -13.39 9.80 14.01
N THR A 60 -13.81 10.24 12.82
CA THR A 60 -14.54 11.51 12.65
C THR A 60 -15.94 11.44 13.25
N GLN A 61 -16.60 10.28 13.14
CA GLN A 61 -17.95 10.08 13.65
C GLN A 61 -17.99 9.84 15.16
N ASN A 62 -17.03 9.06 15.68
CA ASN A 62 -17.06 8.58 17.06
C ASN A 62 -16.02 9.25 17.95
N TRP A 63 -14.95 9.80 17.38
CA TRP A 63 -13.94 10.61 18.04
C TRP A 63 -13.36 9.97 19.31
N ASP A 64 -13.61 10.53 20.49
CA ASP A 64 -13.17 9.98 21.78
C ASP A 64 -13.89 8.68 22.19
N ARG A 65 -14.98 8.32 21.48
CA ARG A 65 -15.82 7.14 21.70
C ARG A 65 -15.62 6.06 20.65
N ALA A 66 -14.47 6.03 19.99
CA ALA A 66 -14.18 5.05 18.95
C ALA A 66 -14.38 3.60 19.45
N ASP A 67 -15.01 2.79 18.61
CA ASP A 67 -15.14 1.34 18.81
C ASP A 67 -13.83 0.63 18.42
N ILE A 68 -13.33 -0.22 19.32
CA ILE A 68 -12.10 -1.00 19.14
C ILE A 68 -12.21 -2.00 17.99
N SER A 69 -13.39 -2.56 17.73
CA SER A 69 -13.63 -3.54 16.67
C SER A 69 -13.49 -2.92 15.28
N GLU A 70 -13.90 -1.65 15.11
CA GLU A 70 -13.71 -0.89 13.89
C GLU A 70 -12.25 -0.44 13.73
N VAL A 71 -11.62 0.03 14.81
CA VAL A 71 -10.21 0.44 14.77
C VAL A 71 -9.27 -0.73 14.45
N ALA A 72 -9.52 -1.91 15.02
CA ALA A 72 -8.70 -3.09 14.83
C ALA A 72 -8.64 -3.58 13.37
N LYS A 73 -9.65 -3.29 12.54
CA LYS A 73 -9.65 -3.63 11.10
C LYS A 73 -8.46 -3.02 10.37
N PHE A 74 -7.94 -1.89 10.84
CA PHE A 74 -6.81 -1.21 10.23
C PHE A 74 -5.43 -1.76 10.67
N TYR A 75 -5.37 -2.69 11.62
CA TYR A 75 -4.10 -3.23 12.15
C TYR A 75 -3.20 -3.82 11.05
N TYR A 76 -3.75 -4.73 10.22
CA TYR A 76 -2.98 -5.36 9.16
C TYR A 76 -2.57 -4.39 8.05
N PRO A 77 -3.47 -3.54 7.51
CA PRO A 77 -3.08 -2.48 6.58
C PRO A 77 -1.96 -1.58 7.12
N ALA A 78 -2.04 -1.15 8.38
CA ALA A 78 -1.01 -0.31 9.01
C ALA A 78 0.34 -1.03 9.11
N LYS A 79 0.33 -2.31 9.51
CA LYS A 79 1.55 -3.13 9.60
C LYS A 79 2.18 -3.39 8.22
N ASN A 80 1.35 -3.63 7.22
CA ASN A 80 1.80 -3.94 5.86
C ASN A 80 2.27 -2.71 5.07
N ALA A 81 2.00 -1.48 5.55
CA ALA A 81 2.44 -0.26 4.89
C ALA A 81 3.95 -0.19 4.64
N VAL A 82 4.76 -0.85 5.47
CA VAL A 82 6.23 -0.92 5.30
C VAL A 82 6.67 -1.56 3.98
N PHE A 83 5.84 -2.40 3.36
CA PHE A 83 6.16 -3.04 2.08
C PHE A 83 5.89 -2.17 0.87
N TYR A 84 4.98 -1.21 0.99
CA TYR A 84 4.45 -0.45 -0.15
C TYR A 84 4.77 1.04 -0.10
N PHE A 85 5.13 1.56 1.08
CA PHE A 85 5.44 2.96 1.30
C PHE A 85 6.86 3.15 1.80
N GLU A 86 7.39 4.35 1.60
CA GLU A 86 8.65 4.76 2.24
C GLU A 86 8.55 4.64 3.76
N LYS A 87 9.67 4.29 4.40
CA LYS A 87 9.77 4.04 5.85
C LYS A 87 9.13 5.15 6.70
N LYS A 88 9.29 6.42 6.29
CA LYS A 88 8.70 7.56 7.00
C LYS A 88 7.17 7.54 6.95
N ILE A 89 6.59 7.35 5.76
CA ILE A 89 5.13 7.31 5.58
C ILE A 89 4.54 6.09 6.28
N ALA A 90 5.18 4.91 6.15
CA ALA A 90 4.75 3.71 6.86
C ALA A 90 4.72 3.90 8.39
N ALA A 91 5.74 4.58 8.94
CA ALA A 91 5.78 4.91 10.36
C ALA A 91 4.67 5.89 10.77
N GLU A 92 4.37 6.89 9.95
CA GLU A 92 3.27 7.83 10.19
C GLU A 92 1.90 7.12 10.16
N ILE A 93 1.67 6.20 9.21
CA ILE A 93 0.46 5.36 9.15
C ILE A 93 0.30 4.54 10.42
N TYR A 94 1.38 3.87 10.86
CA TYR A 94 1.34 3.05 12.05
C TYR A 94 1.13 3.89 13.33
N SER A 95 1.76 5.06 13.41
CA SER A 95 1.57 6.00 14.53
C SER A 95 0.11 6.47 14.62
N TYR A 96 -0.51 6.79 13.48
CA TYR A 96 -1.93 7.15 13.45
C TYR A 96 -2.80 6.01 13.98
N PHE A 97 -2.56 4.78 13.51
CA PHE A 97 -3.25 3.59 14.03
C PHE A 97 -3.10 3.45 15.55
N GLN A 98 -1.88 3.61 16.09
CA GLN A 98 -1.63 3.47 17.53
C GLN A 98 -2.41 4.50 18.35
N VAL A 99 -2.50 5.74 17.89
CA VAL A 99 -3.31 6.78 18.56
C VAL A 99 -4.78 6.38 18.57
N CYS A 100 -5.34 5.99 17.42
CA CYS A 100 -6.73 5.54 17.32
C CYS A 100 -7.01 4.31 18.20
N PHE A 101 -6.09 3.35 18.21
CA PHE A 101 -6.21 2.13 19.02
C PHE A 101 -6.22 2.46 20.51
N ASN A 102 -5.31 3.34 20.95
CA ASN A 102 -5.26 3.79 22.34
C ASN A 102 -6.54 4.50 22.78
N ILE A 103 -7.14 5.32 21.89
CA ILE A 103 -8.43 5.97 22.17
C ILE A 103 -9.52 4.92 22.37
N ALA A 104 -9.65 3.98 21.43
CA ALA A 104 -10.70 2.97 21.47
C ALA A 104 -10.54 1.96 22.64
N ASP A 105 -9.30 1.57 22.95
CA ASP A 105 -9.00 0.66 24.06
C ASP A 105 -9.34 1.30 25.41
N ARG A 106 -8.99 2.58 25.59
CA ARG A 106 -9.34 3.33 26.80
C ARG A 106 -10.84 3.62 26.90
N ASN A 107 -11.51 3.89 25.79
CA ASN A 107 -12.97 4.04 25.75
C ASN A 107 -13.68 2.78 26.26
N ARG A 108 -13.19 1.58 25.87
CA ARG A 108 -13.73 0.29 26.35
C ARG A 108 -13.66 0.12 27.87
N ALA A 109 -12.66 0.71 28.52
CA ALA A 109 -12.46 0.58 29.96
C ALA A 109 -13.48 1.38 30.81
N ASN A 110 -14.40 2.12 30.19
CA ASN A 110 -15.54 2.82 30.81
C ASN A 110 -15.15 3.67 32.03
N ARG A 111 -14.20 4.58 31.84
CA ARG A 111 -13.54 5.34 32.92
C ARG A 111 -14.15 6.74 33.12
N GLY A 112 -13.88 7.33 34.29
CA GLY A 112 -14.49 8.58 34.75
C GLY A 112 -14.13 9.84 33.95
N ASN A 113 -14.76 10.97 34.29
CA ASN A 113 -14.74 12.22 33.51
C ASN A 113 -13.35 12.83 33.23
N SER A 114 -12.36 12.67 34.12
CA SER A 114 -11.01 13.23 33.89
C SER A 114 -10.26 12.55 32.76
N GLU A 115 -10.37 11.22 32.65
CA GLU A 115 -9.73 10.45 31.57
C GLU A 115 -10.40 10.71 30.22
N ARG A 116 -11.66 11.16 30.23
CA ARG A 116 -12.37 11.55 29.01
C ARG A 116 -11.78 12.82 28.39
N LEU A 117 -11.27 13.76 29.18
CA LEU A 117 -10.59 14.96 28.65
C LEU A 117 -9.28 14.58 27.93
N ASP A 118 -8.48 13.68 28.51
CA ASP A 118 -7.27 13.16 27.87
C ASP A 118 -7.59 12.45 26.54
N LEU A 119 -8.71 11.73 26.46
CA LEU A 119 -9.16 11.10 25.21
C LEU A 119 -9.54 12.11 24.15
N MET A 120 -10.19 13.21 24.52
CA MET A 120 -10.52 14.28 23.59
C MET A 120 -9.26 14.96 23.04
N ASP A 121 -8.21 15.12 23.87
CA ASP A 121 -6.94 15.67 23.39
C ASP A 121 -6.20 14.71 22.45
N ASN A 122 -6.19 13.42 22.76
CA ASN A 122 -5.69 12.39 21.83
C ASN A 122 -6.50 12.36 20.52
N ALA A 123 -7.81 12.56 20.58
CA ALA A 123 -8.67 12.59 19.40
C ALA A 123 -8.37 13.81 18.51
N LYS A 124 -8.09 14.99 19.10
CA LYS A 124 -7.58 16.15 18.34
C LYS A 124 -6.23 15.87 17.68
N GLU A 125 -5.34 15.15 18.36
CA GLU A 125 -4.07 14.74 17.77
C GLU A 125 -4.28 13.78 16.60
N ALA A 126 -5.18 12.80 16.76
CA ALA A 126 -5.57 11.89 15.70
C ALA A 126 -6.12 12.64 14.47
N ASP A 127 -6.95 13.67 14.66
CA ASP A 127 -7.47 14.49 13.56
C ASP A 127 -6.34 15.22 12.81
N LYS A 128 -5.39 15.80 13.54
CA LYS A 128 -4.22 16.48 12.93
C LYS A 128 -3.37 15.50 12.13
N LEU A 129 -3.10 14.32 12.70
CA LEU A 129 -2.35 13.26 12.03
C LEU A 129 -3.09 12.77 10.78
N ALA A 130 -4.40 12.53 10.88
CA ALA A 130 -5.22 12.09 9.76
C ALA A 130 -5.18 13.10 8.59
N LEU A 131 -5.35 14.39 8.87
CA LEU A 131 -5.31 15.43 7.83
C LEU A 131 -3.93 15.54 7.16
N ALA A 132 -2.86 15.44 7.94
CA ALA A 132 -1.50 15.48 7.40
C ALA A 132 -1.21 14.24 6.55
N LEU A 133 -1.64 13.07 7.01
CA LEU A 133 -1.42 11.79 6.35
C LEU A 133 -2.24 11.66 5.06
N GLU A 134 -3.52 12.04 5.09
CA GLU A 134 -4.41 12.02 3.93
C GLU A 134 -3.82 12.80 2.76
N LYS A 135 -3.33 14.03 3.00
CA LYS A 135 -2.68 14.84 1.97
C LYS A 135 -1.49 14.14 1.33
N LYS A 136 -0.66 13.46 2.14
CA LYS A 136 0.50 12.71 1.64
C LYS A 136 0.08 11.48 0.85
N LEU A 137 -0.91 10.73 1.36
CA LEU A 137 -1.39 9.52 0.71
C LEU A 137 -2.05 9.82 -0.63
N ILE A 138 -2.88 10.87 -0.72
CA ILE A 138 -3.50 11.29 -1.99
C ILE A 138 -2.45 11.56 -3.06
N ILE A 139 -1.35 12.26 -2.72
CA ILE A 139 -0.26 12.52 -3.67
C ILE A 139 0.39 11.21 -4.14
N LEU A 140 0.54 10.22 -3.25
CA LEU A 140 1.21 8.96 -3.54
C LEU A 140 0.34 7.96 -4.33
N ILE A 141 -0.98 8.09 -4.28
CA ILE A 141 -1.95 7.20 -4.96
C ILE A 141 -2.61 7.84 -6.17
N THR A 142 -2.47 9.15 -6.39
CA THR A 142 -3.01 9.76 -7.61
C THR A 142 -2.06 9.45 -8.75
N VAL A 143 -2.56 8.75 -9.77
CA VAL A 143 -1.82 8.55 -11.02
C VAL A 143 -1.78 9.90 -11.76
N ALA A 144 -0.57 10.38 -12.06
CA ALA A 144 -0.37 11.55 -12.93
C ALA A 144 -0.54 11.17 -14.40
#